data_AF-A0AAD8EEY8-F1
#
_entry.id   AF-A0AAD8EEY8-F1
#
_cell.length_a   1.000
_cell.length_b   1.000
_cell.length_c   1.000
_cell.angle_alpha   90.00
_cell.angle_beta   90.00
_cell.angle_gamma   90.00
#
_symmetry.space_group_name_H-M   'P 1'
#
loop_
_entity.id
_entity.type
_entity.pdbx_description
1 polymer ?
#
loop_
_entity_poly.entity_id
_entity_poly.type
_entity_poly.pdbx_seq_one_letter_code
_entity_poly.pdbx_strand_id
1 'polypeptide(L)'
;MINITVTYRDGRVAQLENVYIRGSKIRFLILPDMLKNAPMFKRQGNKSTGGAGRGKSAILRAQAARGRSRGGGGRGQGGSWRGGPPSRGRDRP
;
A
#
# COMPACT_ATOMS: atom_id res chain seq x y z
N MET A 1 26.40 29.06 -7.48
CA MET A 1 26.45 28.59 -8.88
C MET A 1 27.67 29.19 -9.53
N ILE A 2 28.26 28.50 -10.51
CA ILE A 2 29.43 28.95 -11.27
C ILE A 2 29.07 29.01 -12.77
N ASN A 3 29.69 29.91 -13.55
CA ASN A 3 29.46 30.10 -15.00
C ASN A 3 27.99 30.29 -15.38
N ILE A 4 27.45 31.48 -15.11
CA ILE A 4 26.01 31.79 -15.26
C ILE A 4 25.78 32.78 -16.40
N THR A 5 24.84 32.44 -17.27
CA THR A 5 24.22 33.38 -18.20
C THR A 5 22.91 33.90 -17.61
N VAL A 6 22.82 35.21 -17.36
CA VAL A 6 21.59 35.85 -16.89
C VAL A 6 20.90 36.56 -18.04
N THR A 7 19.58 36.39 -18.12
CA THR A 7 18.72 37.15 -19.04
C THR A 7 17.82 38.05 -18.22
N TYR A 8 17.96 39.36 -18.39
CA TYR A 8 17.16 40.37 -17.71
C TYR A 8 15.78 40.48 -18.36
N ARG A 9 14.85 41.19 -17.68
CA ARG A 9 13.47 41.36 -18.17
C ARG A 9 13.37 42.13 -19.49
N ASP A 10 14.37 42.97 -19.77
CA ASP A 10 14.52 43.74 -21.01
C ASP A 10 15.19 42.92 -22.13
N GLY A 11 15.48 41.63 -21.89
CA GLY A 11 16.08 40.71 -22.86
C GLY A 11 17.60 40.79 -22.96
N ARG A 12 18.26 41.69 -22.21
CA ARG A 12 19.71 41.78 -22.20
C ARG A 12 20.33 40.55 -21.52
N VAL A 13 21.49 40.15 -22.01
CA VAL A 13 22.23 38.98 -21.52
C VAL A 13 23.55 39.43 -20.91
N ALA A 14 23.90 38.88 -19.75
CA ALA A 14 25.21 39.06 -19.12
C ALA A 14 25.77 37.72 -18.64
N GLN A 15 27.10 37.64 -18.54
CA GLN A 15 27.81 36.51 -17.97
C GLN A 15 28.31 36.85 -16.58
N LEU A 16 28.15 35.93 -15.64
CA LEU A 16 28.60 36.07 -14.25
C LEU A 16 29.36 34.82 -13.85
N GLU A 17 30.52 34.99 -13.22
CA GLU A 17 31.35 33.85 -12.81
C GLU A 17 30.77 33.12 -11.61
N ASN A 18 30.33 33.85 -10.57
CA ASN A 18 29.83 33.29 -9.32
C ASN A 18 28.56 34.01 -8.85
N VAL A 19 27.51 33.25 -8.53
CA VAL A 19 26.23 33.79 -8.05
C VAL A 19 25.63 32.96 -6.93
N TYR A 20 25.06 33.63 -5.93
CA TYR A 20 24.21 33.06 -4.89
C TYR A 20 22.83 33.71 -4.91
N ILE A 21 21.76 32.91 -4.87
CA ILE A 21 20.38 33.39 -4.82
C ILE A 21 19.75 32.89 -3.53
N ARG A 22 19.19 33.80 -2.73
CA ARG A 22 18.40 33.43 -1.54
C ARG A 22 17.16 32.65 -1.97
N GLY A 23 16.91 31.50 -1.33
CA GLY A 23 15.79 30.62 -1.68
C GLY A 23 14.42 31.32 -1.73
N SER A 24 14.15 32.26 -0.82
CA SER A 24 12.88 33.00 -0.79
C SER A 24 12.60 33.88 -2.02
N LYS A 25 13.61 34.11 -2.88
CA LYS A 25 13.50 34.94 -4.08
C LYS A 25 13.38 34.10 -5.36
N ILE A 26 13.39 32.77 -5.25
CA ILE A 26 13.26 31.84 -6.37
C ILE A 26 11.78 31.55 -6.62
N ARG A 27 11.33 31.68 -7.87
CA ARG A 27 9.94 31.36 -8.27
C ARG A 27 9.77 29.91 -8.70
N PHE A 28 10.65 29.44 -9.57
CA PHE A 28 10.71 28.06 -10.05
C PHE A 28 12.14 27.72 -10.46
N LEU A 29 12.41 26.43 -10.62
CA LEU A 29 13.67 25.89 -11.11
C LEU A 29 13.35 24.98 -12.29
N ILE A 30 14.22 25.00 -13.30
CA ILE A 30 14.19 24.03 -14.40
C ILE A 30 15.28 23.02 -14.10
N LEU A 31 14.90 21.74 -14.03
CA LEU A 31 15.82 20.64 -13.73
C LEU A 31 16.06 19.81 -14.99
N PRO A 32 17.19 19.09 -15.09
CA PRO A 32 17.41 18.12 -16.16
C PRO A 32 16.30 17.08 -16.21
N ASP A 33 15.90 16.70 -17.42
CA ASP A 33 14.85 15.71 -17.65
C ASP A 33 15.20 14.32 -17.11
N MET A 34 16.49 14.03 -16.92
CA MET A 34 17.01 12.80 -16.30
C MET A 34 16.45 12.54 -14.90
N LEU A 35 16.06 13.59 -14.18
CA LEU A 35 15.50 13.45 -12.83
C LEU A 35 14.02 13.05 -12.82
N LYS A 36 13.34 12.99 -13.98
CA LYS A 36 11.92 12.62 -14.05
C LYS A 36 11.60 11.24 -13.47
N ASN A 37 12.55 10.31 -13.56
CA ASN A 37 12.38 8.93 -13.09
C ASN A 37 12.87 8.73 -11.65
N ALA A 38 13.53 9.74 -11.06
CA ALA A 38 14.05 9.64 -9.71
C ALA A 38 12.88 9.45 -8.71
N PRO A 39 13.07 8.64 -7.65
CA PRO A 39 11.99 8.31 -6.73
C PRO A 39 11.43 9.54 -6.00
N MET A 40 12.25 10.59 -5.84
CA MET A 40 11.89 11.83 -5.13
C MET A 40 10.81 12.66 -5.82
N PHE A 41 10.68 12.57 -7.15
CA PHE A 41 9.66 13.31 -7.91
C PHE A 41 8.39 12.48 -8.17
N LYS A 42 8.34 11.23 -7.67
CA LYS A 42 7.11 10.43 -7.69
C LYS A 42 6.15 11.00 -6.65
N ARG A 43 4.96 11.43 -7.09
CA ARG A 43 3.91 11.93 -6.20
C ARG A 43 3.50 10.82 -5.23
N GLN A 44 3.86 10.98 -3.95
CA GLN A 44 3.39 10.09 -2.89
C GLN A 44 1.91 10.45 -2.59
N GLY A 45 0.98 9.64 -3.14
CA GLY A 45 -0.47 9.79 -2.99
C GLY A 45 -1.14 10.36 -4.26
N ASN A 46 -2.00 9.62 -4.96
CA ASN A 46 -3.31 9.18 -4.49
C ASN A 46 -3.65 7.78 -5.05
N LYS A 47 -3.16 6.70 -4.42
CA LYS A 47 -3.84 5.39 -4.53
C LYS A 47 -5.02 5.39 -3.56
N SER A 48 -5.99 6.26 -3.79
CA SER A 48 -7.35 5.96 -3.36
C SER A 48 -7.78 4.71 -4.15
N THR A 49 -8.07 3.62 -3.44
CA THR A 49 -8.49 2.28 -3.95
C THR A 49 -7.34 1.37 -4.42
N GLY A 50 -7.19 0.12 -3.99
CA GLY A 50 -7.99 -0.73 -3.11
C GLY A 50 -7.24 -2.07 -2.94
N GLY A 51 -7.29 -2.74 -1.79
CA GLY A 51 -8.56 -3.22 -1.26
C GLY A 51 -9.37 -3.73 -2.43
N ALA A 52 -9.10 -4.97 -2.87
CA ALA A 52 -9.66 -5.63 -4.04
C ALA A 52 -10.78 -4.81 -4.71
N GLY A 53 -10.46 -4.11 -5.80
CA GLY A 53 -11.39 -3.17 -6.45
C GLY A 53 -12.78 -3.76 -6.64
N ARG A 54 -13.81 -2.95 -6.84
CA ARG A 54 -15.23 -3.39 -6.88
C ARG A 54 -15.51 -4.68 -7.71
N GLY A 55 -14.66 -5.06 -8.67
CA GLY A 55 -14.69 -6.39 -9.31
C GLY A 55 -13.97 -7.53 -8.57
N LYS A 56 -12.82 -7.28 -7.91
CA LYS A 56 -12.05 -8.28 -7.16
C LYS A 56 -12.60 -8.54 -5.75
N SER A 57 -13.26 -7.57 -5.13
CA SER A 57 -13.92 -7.76 -3.82
C SER A 57 -15.15 -8.67 -3.94
N ALA A 58 -15.86 -8.66 -5.07
CA ALA A 58 -16.90 -9.63 -5.36
C ALA A 58 -16.33 -11.05 -5.51
N ILE A 59 -15.20 -11.21 -6.20
CA ILE A 59 -14.51 -12.50 -6.33
C ILE A 59 -14.01 -12.99 -4.96
N LEU A 60 -13.37 -12.13 -4.17
CA LEU A 60 -12.90 -12.50 -2.83
C LEU A 60 -14.06 -12.79 -1.87
N ARG A 61 -15.17 -12.05 -1.94
CA ARG A 61 -16.40 -12.39 -1.18
C ARG A 61 -17.01 -13.70 -1.67
N ALA A 62 -17.05 -13.95 -2.98
CA ALA A 62 -17.56 -15.21 -3.53
C ALA A 62 -16.66 -16.39 -3.13
N GLN A 63 -15.34 -16.20 -3.09
CA GLN A 63 -14.39 -17.22 -2.65
C GLN A 63 -14.47 -17.44 -1.14
N ALA A 64 -14.62 -16.38 -0.34
CA ALA A 64 -14.87 -16.48 1.09
C ALA A 64 -16.23 -17.12 1.41
N ALA A 65 -17.27 -16.84 0.63
CA ALA A 65 -18.59 -17.46 0.76
C ALA A 65 -18.60 -18.93 0.32
N ARG A 66 -17.81 -19.30 -0.70
CA ARG A 66 -17.59 -20.71 -1.09
C ARG A 66 -16.75 -21.47 -0.07
N GLY A 67 -15.85 -20.80 0.66
CA GLY A 67 -15.08 -21.38 1.76
C GLY A 67 -15.86 -21.52 3.07
N ARG A 68 -16.92 -20.73 3.26
CA ARG A 68 -17.74 -20.76 4.49
C ARG A 68 -18.95 -21.70 4.43
N SER A 69 -19.32 -22.22 3.26
CA SER A 69 -20.44 -23.15 3.09
C SER A 69 -20.05 -24.64 3.04
N ARG A 70 -18.80 -25.00 3.34
CA ARG A 70 -18.37 -26.41 3.52
C ARG A 70 -17.78 -26.66 4.90
N GLY A 71 -18.47 -26.22 5.95
CA GLY A 71 -18.03 -26.49 7.33
C GLY A 71 -18.97 -25.97 8.41
N GLY A 72 -20.27 -25.92 8.16
CA GLY A 72 -21.24 -25.47 9.15
C GLY A 72 -22.63 -26.00 8.87
N GLY A 73 -23.00 -27.07 9.59
CA GLY A 73 -24.38 -27.48 9.81
C GLY A 73 -24.93 -28.50 8.82
N GLY A 74 -24.80 -29.79 9.15
CA GLY A 74 -25.49 -30.88 8.47
C GLY A 74 -25.73 -32.04 9.43
N ARG A 75 -26.97 -32.15 9.90
CA ARG A 75 -27.49 -33.27 10.68
C ARG A 75 -27.32 -34.58 9.90
N GLY A 76 -26.90 -35.64 10.57
CA GLY A 76 -27.22 -37.01 10.17
C GLY A 76 -26.07 -37.99 10.18
N GLN A 77 -26.24 -39.02 11.01
CA GLN A 77 -26.03 -40.42 10.62
C GLN A 77 -24.65 -41.05 10.87
N GLY A 78 -24.60 -41.90 11.90
CA GLY A 78 -23.87 -43.17 11.87
C GLY A 78 -22.47 -43.19 12.46
N GLY A 79 -22.32 -43.75 13.67
CA GLY A 79 -20.99 -44.06 14.21
C GLY A 79 -20.93 -44.42 15.70
N SER A 80 -21.62 -45.50 16.08
CA SER A 80 -21.25 -46.43 17.15
C SER A 80 -20.48 -45.90 18.39
N TRP A 81 -21.20 -45.42 19.41
CA TRP A 81 -20.73 -45.49 20.79
C TRP A 81 -21.91 -45.88 21.71
N ARG A 82 -22.20 -47.18 21.72
CA ARG A 82 -23.06 -47.84 22.71
C ARG A 82 -22.24 -48.96 23.35
N GLY A 83 -22.01 -48.82 24.66
CA GLY A 83 -22.04 -49.95 25.59
C GLY A 83 -20.71 -50.39 26.21
N GLY A 84 -20.56 -50.10 27.51
CA GLY A 84 -19.70 -50.85 28.44
C GLY A 84 -19.83 -50.30 29.87
N PRO A 85 -20.14 -51.09 30.92
CA PRO A 85 -20.81 -50.63 32.16
C PRO A 85 -19.84 -50.23 33.31
N PRO A 86 -20.37 -49.75 34.48
CA PRO A 86 -19.61 -49.01 35.47
C PRO A 86 -18.97 -49.90 36.55
N SER A 87 -17.83 -49.47 37.08
CA SER A 87 -17.18 -50.09 38.25
C SER A 87 -16.91 -49.06 39.34
N ARG A 88 -17.52 -49.32 40.50
CA ARG A 88 -17.43 -48.59 41.78
C ARG A 88 -16.11 -48.87 42.50
N GLY A 89 -15.71 -47.94 43.37
CA GLY A 89 -14.74 -48.13 44.47
C GLY A 89 -13.32 -47.70 44.08
N ARG A 90 -12.50 -47.05 44.93
CA ARG A 90 -12.43 -47.05 46.39
C ARG A 90 -11.55 -45.86 46.85
N ASP A 91 -11.99 -45.25 47.95
CA ASP A 91 -11.26 -44.54 49.02
C ASP A 91 -9.70 -44.54 49.03
N ARG A 92 -9.08 -43.35 49.19
CA ARG A 92 -8.38 -42.81 50.42
C ARG A 92 -6.85 -43.04 50.41
N PRO A 93 -6.04 -42.44 51.31
CA PRO A 93 -6.27 -41.34 52.27
C PRO A 93 -5.61 -40.00 51.87
#